data_AF-A0A9W9SHA3-F1
#
_entry.id   AF-A0A9W9SHA3-F1
#
_cell.length_a   1.000
_cell.length_b   1.000
_cell.length_c   1.000
_cell.angle_alpha   90.00
_cell.angle_beta   90.00
_cell.angle_gamma   90.00
#
_symmetry.space_group_name_H-M   'P 1'
#
loop_
_entity.id
_entity.type
_entity.pdbx_description
1 polymer ?
#
loop_
_entity_poly.entity_id
_entity_poly.type
_entity_poly.pdbx_seq_one_letter_code
_entity_poly.pdbx_strand_id
1 'polypeptide(L)'
;MASLISLSPRRRQVLRDRILFALRYETIDEREVRIPKAYESTFEWAFRDTTSEGKTGYNLKRWLESDDQVYWITGKAGSGKSTLMKYICQPTVSSANSNSASYPRHHNAKQRSPGCKPYLDKWAGGKKLVIASFYFWNFGSRLQRTRAGLFRSLLYGILSLAPELIPDTFLLDGNLCPCWTSILGLGRMQSFNWLSL
;
A
#
# COMPACT_ATOMS: atom_id res chain seq x y z
N MET A 1 12.45 12.50 -25.49
CA MET A 1 13.30 11.35 -25.14
C MET A 1 14.26 11.82 -24.06
N ALA A 2 13.92 11.63 -22.78
CA ALA A 2 14.78 12.06 -21.67
C ALA A 2 16.00 11.15 -21.61
N SER A 3 17.20 11.74 -21.60
CA SER A 3 18.46 11.03 -21.49
C SER A 3 18.52 10.26 -20.17
N LEU A 4 18.53 8.94 -20.26
CA LEU A 4 18.78 8.02 -19.16
C LEU A 4 20.19 8.27 -18.60
N ILE A 5 20.31 9.12 -17.60
CA ILE A 5 21.49 9.13 -16.74
C ILE A 5 21.50 7.78 -16.03
N SER A 6 22.28 6.84 -16.55
CA SER A 6 22.50 5.53 -15.94
C SER A 6 23.32 5.71 -14.67
N LEU A 7 22.65 5.95 -13.55
CA LEU A 7 23.26 5.93 -12.23
C LEU A 7 23.91 4.56 -11.98
N SER A 8 25.10 4.55 -11.35
CA SER A 8 25.72 3.30 -10.91
C SER A 8 24.83 2.56 -9.90
N PRO A 9 24.91 1.22 -9.79
CA PRO A 9 24.10 0.46 -8.84
C PRO A 9 24.23 0.97 -7.40
N ARG A 10 25.46 1.32 -6.98
CA ARG A 10 25.74 1.89 -5.67
C ARG A 10 25.03 3.23 -5.44
N ARG A 11 25.08 4.14 -6.43
CA ARG A 11 24.39 5.44 -6.35
C ARG A 11 22.87 5.27 -6.28
N ARG A 12 22.31 4.35 -7.06
CA ARG A 12 20.87 4.02 -7.01
C ARG A 12 20.45 3.54 -5.62
N GLN A 13 21.25 2.67 -5.00
CA GLN A 13 20.97 2.16 -3.66
C GLN A 13 21.01 3.26 -2.60
N VAL A 14 22.06 4.10 -2.61
CA VAL A 14 22.16 5.23 -1.66
C VAL A 14 21.01 6.22 -1.81
N LEU A 15 20.64 6.56 -3.05
CA LEU A 15 19.50 7.44 -3.32
C LEU A 15 18.18 6.83 -2.86
N ARG A 16 17.96 5.54 -3.14
CA ARG A 16 16.80 4.79 -2.67
C ARG A 16 16.67 4.88 -1.15
N ASP A 17 17.73 4.52 -0.43
CA ASP A 17 17.69 4.46 1.03
C ASP A 17 17.41 5.84 1.64
N ARG A 18 18.02 6.89 1.07
CA ARG A 18 17.79 8.27 1.50
C ARG A 18 16.37 8.76 1.20
N ILE A 19 15.81 8.44 0.04
CA ILE A 19 14.44 8.83 -0.32
C ILE A 19 13.43 8.09 0.56
N LEU A 20 13.59 6.78 0.75
CA LEU A 20 12.72 5.99 1.63
C LEU A 20 12.80 6.50 3.08
N PHE A 21 14.01 6.79 3.57
CA PHE A 21 14.21 7.39 4.88
C PHE A 21 13.53 8.77 5.00
N ALA A 22 13.70 9.63 3.98
CA ALA A 22 13.11 10.96 3.98
C ALA A 22 11.59 10.96 3.83
N LEU A 23 10.97 9.92 3.27
CA LEU A 23 9.52 9.76 3.20
C LEU A 23 8.94 9.23 4.50
N ARG A 24 9.64 8.28 5.14
CA ARG A 24 9.22 7.66 6.41
C ARG A 24 9.11 8.73 7.51
N TYR A 25 8.18 8.50 8.44
CA TYR A 25 8.07 9.26 9.67
C TYR A 25 7.74 8.30 10.82
N GLU A 26 8.08 8.66 12.04
CA GLU A 26 8.04 7.78 13.22
C GLU A 26 6.70 7.06 13.40
N THR A 27 5.59 7.80 13.25
CA THR A 27 4.24 7.31 13.52
C THR A 27 3.53 6.70 12.29
N ILE A 28 4.27 6.34 11.23
CA ILE A 28 3.69 5.93 9.94
C ILE A 28 2.77 4.70 10.04
N ASP A 29 3.12 3.74 10.88
CA ASP A 29 2.41 2.46 11.01
C ASP A 29 1.39 2.43 12.17
N GLU A 30 1.45 3.40 13.10
CA GLU A 30 0.72 3.32 14.38
C GLU A 30 -0.79 3.18 14.22
N ARG A 31 -1.38 3.97 13.31
CA ARG A 31 -2.83 3.93 13.11
C ARG A 31 -3.25 2.54 12.63
N GLU A 32 -2.54 1.99 11.64
CA GLU A 32 -2.85 0.68 11.10
C GLU A 32 -2.74 -0.39 12.17
N VAL A 33 -1.66 -0.38 12.97
CA VAL A 33 -1.47 -1.31 14.10
C VAL A 33 -2.65 -1.24 15.07
N ARG A 34 -3.14 -0.04 15.38
CA ARG A 34 -4.29 0.16 16.29
C ARG A 34 -5.65 -0.21 15.71
N ILE A 35 -5.80 -0.38 14.40
CA ILE A 35 -7.06 -0.88 13.82
C ILE A 35 -7.23 -2.34 14.27
N PRO A 36 -8.32 -2.68 14.97
CA PRO A 36 -8.57 -4.05 15.42
C PRO A 36 -8.56 -5.03 14.25
N LYS A 37 -8.16 -6.28 14.51
CA LYS A 37 -8.40 -7.35 13.53
C LYS A 37 -9.91 -7.54 13.41
N ALA A 38 -10.41 -7.62 12.18
CA ALA A 38 -11.79 -7.98 11.95
C ALA A 38 -12.06 -9.40 12.45
N TYR A 39 -13.26 -9.65 12.96
CA TYR A 39 -13.77 -11.01 13.08
C TYR A 39 -14.03 -11.54 11.66
N GLU A 40 -13.48 -12.71 11.35
CA GLU A 40 -13.42 -13.23 9.97
C GLU A 40 -14.78 -13.24 9.27
N SER A 41 -15.83 -13.68 9.96
CA SER A 41 -17.19 -13.79 9.41
C SER A 41 -17.87 -12.44 9.12
N THR A 42 -17.42 -11.34 9.72
CA THR A 42 -18.11 -10.05 9.64
C THR A 42 -18.00 -9.40 8.26
N PHE A 43 -16.92 -9.69 7.52
CA PHE A 43 -16.62 -9.04 6.24
C PHE A 43 -16.48 -10.00 5.06
N GLU A 44 -16.75 -11.30 5.24
CA GLU A 44 -16.72 -12.29 4.15
C GLU A 44 -17.62 -11.90 2.98
N TRP A 45 -18.74 -11.22 3.27
CA TRP A 45 -19.67 -10.71 2.26
C TRP A 45 -19.00 -9.81 1.22
N ALA A 46 -17.88 -9.16 1.55
CA ALA A 46 -17.17 -8.26 0.65
C ALA A 46 -16.61 -8.97 -0.60
N PHE A 47 -16.40 -10.29 -0.53
CA PHE A 47 -15.82 -11.08 -1.61
C PHE A 47 -16.76 -12.15 -2.18
N ARG A 48 -18.01 -12.24 -1.72
CA ARG A 48 -18.98 -13.22 -2.23
C ARG A 48 -19.57 -12.75 -3.56
N ASP A 49 -19.73 -13.68 -4.50
CA ASP A 49 -20.50 -13.41 -5.72
C ASP A 49 -21.98 -13.30 -5.37
N THR A 50 -22.64 -12.24 -5.84
CA THR A 50 -24.10 -12.09 -5.72
C THR A 50 -24.75 -12.70 -6.96
N THR A 51 -25.30 -13.91 -6.84
CA THR A 51 -25.93 -14.64 -7.96
C THR A 51 -27.39 -15.02 -7.76
N SER A 52 -28.11 -14.46 -6.78
CA SER A 52 -29.54 -14.78 -6.64
C SER A 52 -30.32 -13.62 -6.01
N GLU A 53 -31.30 -13.14 -6.79
CA GLU A 53 -32.44 -12.32 -6.38
C GLU A 53 -32.16 -10.88 -5.90
N GLY A 54 -32.00 -9.98 -6.87
CA GLY A 54 -32.57 -8.63 -6.82
C GLY A 54 -32.01 -7.60 -5.84
N LYS A 55 -31.07 -7.96 -4.95
CA LYS A 55 -30.38 -6.98 -4.08
C LYS A 55 -28.98 -6.67 -4.60
N THR A 56 -28.92 -5.70 -5.50
CA THR A 56 -27.72 -4.95 -5.88
C THR A 56 -27.12 -4.30 -4.63
N GLY A 57 -25.97 -4.74 -4.16
CA GLY A 57 -25.37 -4.13 -2.98
C GLY A 57 -23.86 -4.02 -3.02
N TYR A 58 -23.18 -5.10 -3.36
CA TYR A 58 -21.74 -5.18 -3.10
C TYR A 58 -21.02 -5.76 -4.32
N ASN A 59 -20.39 -4.86 -5.08
CA ASN A 59 -19.62 -5.16 -6.28
C ASN A 59 -18.10 -5.11 -6.02
N LEU A 60 -17.65 -5.16 -4.76
CA LEU A 60 -16.23 -4.98 -4.45
C LEU A 60 -15.35 -6.00 -5.20
N LYS A 61 -15.69 -7.29 -5.16
CA LYS A 61 -14.95 -8.32 -5.92
C LYS A 61 -14.89 -8.00 -7.42
N ARG A 62 -16.03 -7.67 -8.04
CA ARG A 62 -16.09 -7.31 -9.46
C ARG A 62 -15.28 -6.06 -9.78
N TRP A 63 -15.33 -5.07 -8.90
CA TRP A 63 -14.54 -3.85 -9.01
C TRP A 63 -13.04 -4.11 -8.90
N LEU A 64 -12.61 -4.99 -7.98
CA LEU A 64 -11.20 -5.39 -7.86
C LEU A 64 -10.66 -6.10 -9.11
N GLU A 65 -11.55 -6.67 -9.93
CA GLU A 65 -11.22 -7.36 -11.18
C GLU A 65 -11.44 -6.46 -12.42
N SER A 66 -12.04 -5.27 -12.28
CA SER A 66 -12.34 -4.35 -13.38
C SER A 66 -11.28 -3.26 -13.54
N ASP A 67 -11.32 -2.53 -14.66
CA ASP A 67 -10.45 -1.37 -14.92
C ASP A 67 -10.92 -0.07 -14.23
N ASP A 68 -11.94 -0.16 -13.35
CA ASP A 68 -12.47 0.99 -12.63
C ASP A 68 -11.46 1.53 -11.61
N GLN A 69 -11.16 2.82 -11.68
CA GLN A 69 -10.05 3.39 -10.91
C GLN A 69 -10.35 3.63 -9.43
N VAL A 70 -11.62 3.92 -9.08
CA VAL A 70 -11.98 4.40 -7.73
C VAL A 70 -13.24 3.70 -7.22
N TYR A 71 -13.16 3.18 -5.99
CA TYR A 71 -14.29 2.62 -5.26
C TYR A 71 -14.48 3.30 -3.91
N TRP A 72 -15.69 3.73 -3.63
CA TRP A 72 -16.04 4.47 -2.43
C TRP A 72 -16.71 3.56 -1.40
N ILE A 73 -16.15 3.51 -0.19
CA ILE A 73 -16.79 2.88 0.98
C ILE A 73 -17.24 3.98 1.93
N THR A 74 -18.55 4.10 2.12
CA THR A 74 -19.17 5.09 3.00
C THR A 74 -19.90 4.41 4.18
N GLY A 75 -20.21 5.18 5.23
CA GLY A 75 -20.89 4.65 6.42
C GLY A 75 -20.74 5.53 7.65
N LYS A 76 -21.59 5.30 8.65
CA LYS A 76 -21.64 6.07 9.91
C LYS A 76 -20.30 6.07 10.67
N ALA A 77 -20.07 7.06 11.52
CA ALA A 77 -18.93 7.04 12.44
C ALA A 77 -18.98 5.77 13.30
N GLY A 78 -17.82 5.16 13.55
CA GLY A 78 -17.74 3.92 14.33
C GLY A 78 -18.21 2.63 13.61
N SER A 79 -18.74 2.70 12.38
CA SER A 79 -19.30 1.52 11.68
C SER A 79 -18.28 0.48 11.20
N GLY A 80 -17.00 0.60 11.57
CA GLY A 80 -15.96 -0.37 11.20
C GLY A 80 -15.31 -0.17 9.83
N LYS A 81 -15.46 0.97 9.14
CA LYS A 81 -14.87 1.22 7.79
C LYS A 81 -13.36 0.97 7.71
N SER A 82 -12.57 1.48 8.66
CA SER A 82 -11.12 1.25 8.68
C SER A 82 -10.79 -0.22 8.93
N THR A 83 -11.61 -0.90 9.75
CA THR A 83 -11.49 -2.34 10.00
C THR A 83 -11.79 -3.14 8.74
N LEU A 84 -12.82 -2.76 7.97
CA LEU A 84 -13.14 -3.35 6.67
C LEU A 84 -12.00 -3.12 5.66
N MET A 85 -11.49 -1.89 5.52
CA MET A 85 -10.36 -1.60 4.63
C MET A 85 -9.11 -2.42 4.99
N LYS A 86 -8.78 -2.50 6.30
CA LYS A 86 -7.67 -3.33 6.76
C LYS A 86 -7.90 -4.81 6.49
N TYR A 87 -9.14 -5.29 6.62
CA TYR A 87 -9.52 -6.65 6.29
C TYR A 87 -9.39 -6.96 4.79
N ILE A 88 -9.82 -6.02 3.93
CA ILE A 88 -9.71 -6.17 2.48
C ILE A 88 -8.24 -6.27 2.05
N CYS A 89 -7.35 -5.44 2.61
CA CYS A 89 -5.94 -5.39 2.21
C CYS A 89 -5.03 -6.39 2.94
N GLN A 90 -5.56 -7.38 3.67
CA GLN A 90 -4.71 -8.35 4.36
C GLN A 90 -3.92 -9.20 3.35
N PRO A 91 -2.64 -9.48 3.63
CA PRO A 91 -1.87 -10.40 2.81
C PRO A 91 -2.54 -11.78 2.84
N THR A 92 -2.75 -12.36 1.67
CA THR A 92 -3.06 -13.78 1.56
C THR A 92 -1.91 -14.55 2.19
N VAL A 93 -2.20 -15.35 3.21
CA VAL A 93 -1.27 -16.40 3.61
C VAL A 93 -1.32 -17.45 2.52
N SER A 94 -0.57 -17.22 1.43
CA SER A 94 -0.25 -18.28 0.50
C SER A 94 0.47 -19.32 1.33
N SER A 95 -0.08 -20.52 1.41
CA SER A 95 0.54 -21.68 2.05
C SER A 95 1.81 -22.06 1.27
N ALA A 96 2.85 -21.23 1.36
CA ALA A 96 4.17 -21.46 0.81
C ALA A 96 5.12 -21.74 1.98
N ASN A 97 4.97 -22.95 2.52
CA ASN A 97 6.05 -23.78 3.08
C ASN A 97 5.46 -25.17 3.38
N SER A 98 5.16 -25.91 2.31
CA SER A 98 5.21 -27.36 2.36
C SER A 98 6.69 -27.73 2.51
N ASN A 99 7.14 -27.99 3.74
CA ASN A 99 8.25 -28.89 4.11
C ASN A 99 8.61 -28.74 5.60
N SER A 100 7.65 -29.00 6.49
CA SER A 100 7.95 -29.51 7.85
C SER A 100 6.64 -29.77 8.60
N ALA A 101 6.58 -30.91 9.28
CA ALA A 101 5.55 -31.37 10.21
C ALA A 101 4.37 -32.14 9.58
N SER A 102 4.68 -33.40 9.28
CA SER A 102 3.83 -34.58 9.42
C SER A 102 3.03 -34.57 10.73
N TYR A 103 1.81 -34.02 10.70
CA TYR A 103 0.71 -34.36 11.62
C TYR A 103 -0.63 -34.04 10.91
N PRO A 104 -1.58 -34.98 10.83
CA PRO A 104 -2.90 -34.69 10.28
C PRO A 104 -3.69 -33.86 11.30
N ARG A 105 -3.74 -32.54 11.09
CA ARG A 105 -4.65 -31.65 11.84
C ARG A 105 -6.06 -31.74 11.25
N HIS A 106 -6.84 -32.68 11.78
CA HIS A 106 -8.30 -32.59 11.76
C HIS A 106 -8.76 -31.49 12.72
N HIS A 107 -8.80 -30.25 12.24
CA HIS A 107 -9.60 -29.18 12.82
C HIS A 107 -10.04 -28.28 11.68
N ASN A 108 -11.37 -28.11 11.53
CA ASN A 108 -12.06 -27.18 10.64
C ASN A 108 -11.12 -26.08 10.10
N ALA A 109 -10.66 -26.25 8.87
CA ALA A 109 -9.97 -25.22 8.12
C ALA A 109 -10.97 -24.09 7.87
N LYS A 110 -11.18 -23.26 8.88
CA LYS A 110 -12.00 -22.05 8.80
C LYS A 110 -11.34 -21.20 7.72
N GLN A 111 -11.98 -21.20 6.56
CA GLN A 111 -11.44 -20.70 5.31
C GLN A 111 -11.15 -19.21 5.47
N ARG A 112 -9.87 -18.90 5.72
CA ARG A 112 -9.41 -17.53 5.84
C ARG A 112 -9.73 -16.78 4.56
N SER A 113 -10.29 -15.59 4.72
CA SER A 113 -10.74 -14.78 3.61
C SER A 113 -9.54 -14.37 2.75
N PRO A 114 -9.69 -14.38 1.41
CA PRO A 114 -8.57 -14.28 0.48
C PRO A 114 -7.94 -12.87 0.37
N GLY A 115 -8.38 -11.87 1.14
CA GLY A 115 -7.98 -10.47 0.91
C GLY A 115 -8.28 -10.01 -0.54
N CYS A 116 -7.80 -8.82 -0.92
CA CYS A 116 -8.00 -8.27 -2.26
C CYS A 116 -7.01 -8.81 -3.30
N LYS A 117 -5.85 -9.32 -2.86
CA LYS A 117 -4.73 -9.65 -3.73
C LYS A 117 -5.10 -10.60 -4.88
N PRO A 118 -5.83 -11.72 -4.67
CA PRO A 118 -6.14 -12.65 -5.76
C PRO A 118 -7.02 -12.05 -6.86
N TYR A 119 -7.84 -11.06 -6.51
CA TYR A 119 -8.72 -10.36 -7.45
C TYR A 119 -7.94 -9.30 -8.23
N LEU A 120 -7.12 -8.51 -7.50
CA LEU A 120 -6.23 -7.53 -8.11
C LEU A 120 -5.13 -8.15 -8.97
N ASP A 121 -4.68 -9.38 -8.68
CA ASP A 121 -3.72 -10.10 -9.51
C ASP A 121 -4.29 -10.40 -10.90
N LYS A 122 -5.60 -10.66 -11.00
CA LYS A 122 -6.28 -10.83 -12.29
C LYS A 122 -6.28 -9.52 -13.07
N TRP A 123 -6.71 -8.43 -12.41
CA TRP A 123 -6.70 -7.09 -12.99
C TRP A 123 -5.29 -6.66 -13.43
N ALA A 124 -4.26 -6.95 -12.62
CA ALA A 124 -2.88 -6.59 -12.92
C ALA A 124 -2.36 -7.25 -14.20
N GLY A 125 -2.97 -8.36 -14.66
CA GLY A 125 -2.65 -8.98 -15.94
C GLY A 125 -1.18 -9.38 -16.07
N GLY A 126 -0.59 -9.88 -14.98
CA GLY A 126 0.83 -10.26 -14.91
C GLY A 126 1.81 -9.11 -14.65
N LYS A 127 1.34 -7.86 -14.53
CA LYS A 127 2.16 -6.73 -14.06
C LYS A 127 2.43 -6.84 -12.56
N LYS A 128 3.48 -6.18 -12.10
CA LYS A 128 3.82 -6.09 -10.67
C LYS A 128 2.72 -5.34 -9.92
N LEU A 129 1.98 -6.05 -9.08
CA LEU A 129 0.97 -5.46 -8.21
C LEU A 129 1.61 -4.82 -6.98
N VAL A 130 1.27 -3.55 -6.72
CA VAL A 130 1.69 -2.79 -5.54
C VAL A 130 0.44 -2.36 -4.78
N ILE A 131 0.37 -2.72 -3.51
CA ILE A 131 -0.71 -2.31 -2.61
C ILE A 131 -0.10 -1.42 -1.53
N ALA A 132 -0.54 -0.17 -1.45
CA ALA A 132 -0.13 0.77 -0.42
C ALA A 132 -1.37 1.34 0.28
N SER A 133 -1.27 1.55 1.58
CA SER A 133 -2.39 2.01 2.42
C SER A 133 -1.97 3.17 3.32
N PHE A 134 -2.95 4.02 3.62
CA PHE A 134 -2.83 5.05 4.64
C PHE A 134 -4.16 5.18 5.38
N TYR A 135 -4.10 5.39 6.68
CA TYR A 135 -5.27 5.53 7.53
C TYR A 135 -5.20 6.86 8.27
N PHE A 136 -6.12 7.77 7.94
CA PHE A 136 -6.27 9.01 8.70
C PHE A 136 -6.58 8.72 10.17
N TRP A 137 -5.97 9.49 11.06
CA TRP A 137 -6.20 9.36 12.49
C TRP A 137 -6.22 10.70 13.20
N ASN A 138 -7.42 11.11 13.65
CA ASN A 138 -7.63 12.41 14.27
C ASN A 138 -6.88 12.59 15.61
N PHE A 139 -6.63 11.51 16.34
CA PHE A 139 -5.84 11.52 17.58
C PHE A 139 -4.34 11.25 17.35
N GLY A 140 -3.93 11.19 16.08
CA GLY A 140 -2.57 10.91 15.67
C GLY A 140 -1.68 12.14 15.56
N SER A 141 -0.45 11.92 15.12
CA SER A 141 0.51 12.96 14.77
C SER A 141 -0.03 13.91 13.70
N ARG A 142 0.63 15.05 13.49
CA ARG A 142 0.23 16.00 12.43
C ARG A 142 0.21 15.34 11.05
N LEU A 143 1.18 14.47 10.74
CA LEU A 143 1.25 13.79 9.45
C LEU A 143 0.06 12.82 9.26
N GLN A 144 -0.34 12.08 10.30
CA GLN A 144 -1.49 11.16 10.26
C GLN A 144 -2.86 11.86 10.01
N ARG A 145 -2.90 13.20 10.05
CA ARG A 145 -4.12 14.01 9.86
C ARG A 145 -4.13 14.81 8.55
N THR A 146 -3.04 14.79 7.79
CA THR A 146 -2.84 15.72 6.67
C THR A 146 -2.62 14.99 5.36
N ARG A 147 -2.89 15.69 4.25
CA ARG A 147 -2.57 15.24 2.89
C ARG A 147 -1.08 14.93 2.73
N ALA A 148 -0.21 15.69 3.40
CA ALA A 148 1.23 15.45 3.38
C ALA A 148 1.60 14.05 3.92
N GLY A 149 0.97 13.62 5.02
CA GLY A 149 1.18 12.25 5.54
C GLY A 149 0.61 11.19 4.60
N LEU A 150 -0.59 11.40 4.04
CA LEU A 150 -1.16 10.52 3.01
C LEU A 150 -0.18 10.29 1.86
N PHE A 151 0.33 11.36 1.25
CA PHE A 151 1.28 11.25 0.14
C PHE A 151 2.58 10.57 0.57
N ARG A 152 3.15 10.95 1.72
CA ARG A 152 4.39 10.36 2.22
C ARG A 152 4.25 8.86 2.49
N SER A 153 3.16 8.43 3.10
CA SER A 153 2.88 7.01 3.38
C SER A 153 2.65 6.20 2.12
N LEU A 154 1.85 6.73 1.19
CA LEU A 154 1.61 6.05 -0.09
C LEU A 154 2.90 5.93 -0.91
N LEU A 155 3.67 7.01 -1.03
CA LEU A 155 4.97 6.97 -1.73
C LEU A 155 5.94 6.03 -1.03
N TYR A 156 6.04 6.07 0.30
CA TYR A 156 6.89 5.14 1.05
C TYR A 156 6.50 3.69 0.77
N GLY A 157 5.21 3.35 0.84
CA GLY A 157 4.70 2.00 0.56
C GLY A 157 4.98 1.56 -0.88
N ILE A 158 4.67 2.41 -1.85
CA ILE A 158 4.87 2.13 -3.27
C ILE A 158 6.35 1.90 -3.58
N LEU A 159 7.22 2.82 -3.19
CA LEU A 159 8.65 2.78 -3.55
C LEU A 159 9.43 1.75 -2.75
N SER A 160 8.93 1.36 -1.57
CA SER A 160 9.50 0.23 -0.82
C SER A 160 9.29 -1.09 -1.57
N LEU A 161 8.14 -1.25 -2.22
CA LEU A 161 7.79 -2.44 -3.01
C LEU A 161 8.27 -2.36 -4.46
N ALA A 162 8.34 -1.16 -5.04
CA ALA A 162 8.77 -0.85 -6.40
C ALA A 162 9.88 0.21 -6.43
N PRO A 163 11.09 -0.10 -5.91
CA PRO A 163 12.21 0.83 -5.85
C PRO A 163 12.71 1.28 -7.24
N GLU A 164 12.42 0.51 -8.28
CA GLU A 164 12.70 0.84 -9.67
C GLU A 164 12.01 2.13 -10.15
N LEU A 165 10.94 2.56 -9.48
CA LEU A 165 10.20 3.79 -9.82
C LEU A 165 10.85 5.07 -9.25
N ILE A 166 11.81 4.93 -8.33
CA ILE A 166 12.44 6.08 -7.65
C ILE A 166 13.12 7.05 -8.64
N PRO A 167 13.92 6.58 -9.63
CA PRO A 167 14.51 7.47 -10.61
C PRO A 167 13.46 8.30 -11.37
N ASP A 168 12.41 7.65 -11.88
CA ASP A 168 11.38 8.32 -12.69
C ASP A 168 10.49 9.26 -11.86
N THR A 169 10.33 8.97 -10.57
CA THR A 169 9.47 9.77 -9.69
C THR A 169 10.18 11.01 -9.16
N PHE A 170 11.46 10.89 -8.79
CA PHE A 170 12.17 11.95 -8.06
C PHE A 170 13.26 12.65 -8.86
N LEU A 171 13.74 12.08 -9.97
CA LEU A 171 14.85 12.65 -10.71
C LEU A 171 14.35 13.36 -11.97
N LEU A 172 14.82 14.59 -12.15
CA LEU A 172 14.70 15.35 -13.39
C LEU A 172 16.14 15.65 -13.82
N ASP A 173 16.53 15.16 -15.00
CA ASP A 173 17.91 15.22 -15.50
C ASP A 173 18.94 14.71 -14.48
N GLY A 174 18.61 13.61 -13.78
CA GLY A 174 19.51 12.95 -12.83
C GLY A 174 19.66 13.67 -11.48
N ASN A 175 18.96 14.78 -11.27
CA ASN A 175 18.94 15.52 -10.01
C ASN A 175 17.56 15.43 -9.34
N LEU A 176 17.52 15.50 -8.01
CA LEU A 176 16.25 15.51 -7.28
C LEU A 176 15.40 16.72 -7.72
N CYS A 177 14.18 16.49 -8.22
CA CYS A 177 13.29 17.58 -8.62
C CYS A 177 13.04 18.52 -7.42
N PRO A 178 13.26 19.84 -7.56
CA PRO A 178 13.03 20.82 -6.50
C PRO A 178 11.60 20.77 -5.94
N CYS A 179 10.64 20.36 -6.75
CA CYS A 179 9.24 20.15 -6.38
C CYS A 179 9.06 19.19 -5.18
N TRP A 180 9.95 18.21 -5.01
CA TRP A 180 9.88 17.23 -3.92
C TRP A 180 10.47 17.73 -2.60
N THR A 181 11.20 18.85 -2.59
CA THR A 181 11.87 19.36 -1.39
C THR A 181 10.90 19.64 -0.25
N SER A 182 9.71 20.17 -0.55
CA SER A 182 8.67 20.40 0.48
C SER A 182 8.06 19.10 1.00
N ILE A 183 7.85 18.10 0.14
CA ILE A 183 7.21 16.83 0.52
C ILE A 183 8.18 15.96 1.33
N LEU A 184 9.45 15.95 0.94
CA LEU A 184 10.52 15.26 1.64
C LEU A 184 10.98 16.01 2.90
N GLY A 185 10.52 17.24 3.12
CA GLY A 185 10.96 18.08 4.25
C GLY A 185 12.40 18.57 4.13
N LEU A 186 12.96 18.58 2.92
CA LEU A 186 14.31 18.99 2.58
C LEU A 186 14.45 20.51 2.35
N GLY A 187 13.38 21.30 2.52
CA GLY A 187 13.36 22.74 2.24
C GLY A 187 14.35 23.61 3.04
N ARG A 188 15.09 23.05 4.01
CA ARG A 188 16.20 23.70 4.72
C ARG A 188 17.59 23.18 4.35
N MET A 189 17.72 22.22 3.44
CA MET A 189 19.01 21.80 2.88
C MET A 189 19.27 22.60 1.60
N GLN A 190 19.69 23.87 1.75
CA GLN A 190 20.29 24.58 0.63
C GLN A 190 21.62 23.90 0.29
N SER A 191 21.74 23.47 -0.97
CA SER A 191 22.90 22.85 -1.60
C SER A 191 23.51 21.65 -0.85
N PHE A 192 22.84 20.51 -0.89
CA PHE A 192 23.57 19.23 -0.88
C PHE A 192 23.84 18.86 -2.35
N ASN A 193 25.11 18.87 -2.76
CA ASN A 193 25.49 18.43 -4.09
C ASN A 193 25.39 16.90 -4.15
N TRP A 194 24.29 16.39 -4.68
CA TRP A 194 24.07 14.94 -4.79
C TRP A 194 25.00 14.27 -5.82
N LEU A 195 25.69 15.07 -6.63
CA LEU A 195 26.68 14.60 -7.61
C LEU A 195 28.06 14.32 -7.00
N SER A 196 28.30 14.66 -5.72
CA SER A 196 29.61 14.48 -5.07
C SER A 196 29.79 13.19 -4.27
N LEU A 197 28.96 12.16 -4.52
CA LEU A 197 29.05 10.80 -3.97
C LEU A 197 28.95 9.75 -5.08
#